data_AF-C4RAD0-F1
#
_entry.id   AF-C4RAD0-F1
#
_cell.length_a   1.000
_cell.length_b   1.000
_cell.length_c   1.000
_cell.angle_alpha   90.00
_cell.angle_beta   90.00
_cell.angle_gamma   90.00
#
_symmetry.space_group_name_H-M   'P 1'
#
loop_
_entity.id
_entity.type
_entity.pdbx_description
1 polymer ?
#
loop_
_entity_poly.entity_id
_entity_poly.type
_entity_poly.pdbx_seq_one_letter_code
_entity_poly.pdbx_strand_id
1 'polypeptide(L)'
;MKSEEWIIGIGVAVLLGIAVITIFAEGLWEDEYHDAPAIAAGTFPPHRDGREKIACASCHVVLAQGTPHTGSPNATGPLPPPPILPNAPAPHVDGREKMACKNCHVILKP
;
A
#
# COMPACT_ATOMS: atom_id res chain seq x y z
N MET A 1 -58.77 -7.13 -0.08
CA MET A 1 -57.46 -7.06 -0.76
C MET A 1 -57.02 -8.47 -1.08
N LYS A 2 -56.58 -8.73 -2.30
CA LYS A 2 -56.13 -10.07 -2.75
C LYS A 2 -54.73 -10.35 -2.21
N SER A 3 -54.40 -11.61 -1.95
CA SER A 3 -53.08 -12.02 -1.45
C SER A 3 -51.92 -11.53 -2.33
N GLU A 4 -52.16 -11.41 -3.63
CA GLU A 4 -51.24 -10.87 -4.64
C GLU A 4 -50.83 -9.42 -4.34
N GLU A 5 -51.77 -8.57 -3.91
CA GLU A 5 -51.53 -7.16 -3.59
C GLU A 5 -50.66 -7.01 -2.34
N TRP A 6 -50.84 -7.89 -1.35
CA TRP A 6 -50.01 -7.93 -0.14
C TRP A 6 -48.57 -8.36 -0.44
N ILE A 7 -48.39 -9.35 -1.31
CA ILE A 7 -47.05 -9.81 -1.70
C ILE A 7 -46.28 -8.68 -2.40
N ILE A 8 -46.94 -7.97 -3.32
CA ILE A 8 -46.34 -6.82 -4.01
C ILE A 8 -46.05 -5.69 -3.00
N GLY A 9 -46.99 -5.37 -2.12
CA GLY A 9 -46.81 -4.31 -1.13
C GLY A 9 -45.66 -4.56 -0.17
N ILE A 10 -45.52 -5.78 0.33
CA ILE A 10 -44.40 -6.18 1.21
C ILE A 10 -43.08 -6.15 0.43
N GLY A 11 -43.05 -6.66 -0.81
CA GLY A 11 -41.86 -6.63 -1.64
C GLY A 11 -41.36 -5.20 -1.88
N VAL A 12 -42.26 -4.28 -2.19
CA VAL A 12 -41.93 -2.85 -2.36
C VAL A 12 -41.43 -2.23 -1.06
N ALA A 13 -42.07 -2.51 0.07
CA ALA A 13 -41.66 -1.99 1.37
C ALA A 13 -40.25 -2.48 1.78
N VAL A 14 -39.94 -3.75 1.53
CA VAL A 14 -38.61 -4.32 1.82
C VAL A 14 -37.55 -3.71 0.91
N LEU A 15 -37.81 -3.58 -0.39
CA LEU A 15 -36.85 -2.98 -1.33
C LEU A 15 -36.59 -1.50 -1.01
N LEU A 16 -37.64 -0.74 -0.67
CA LEU A 16 -37.48 0.65 -0.22
C LEU A 16 -36.72 0.73 1.12
N GLY A 17 -36.98 -0.18 2.05
CA GLY A 17 -36.25 -0.26 3.31
C GLY A 17 -34.75 -0.53 3.10
N ILE A 18 -34.41 -1.48 2.23
CA ILE A 18 -33.02 -1.77 1.86
C ILE A 18 -32.39 -0.54 1.19
N ALA A 19 -33.09 0.12 0.26
CA ALA A 19 -32.57 1.31 -0.41
C ALA A 19 -32.31 2.48 0.56
N VAL A 20 -33.17 2.68 1.56
CA VAL A 20 -32.95 3.69 2.61
C VAL A 20 -31.76 3.31 3.48
N ILE A 21 -31.64 2.05 3.89
CA ILE A 21 -30.49 1.58 4.67
C ILE A 21 -29.19 1.78 3.89
N THR A 22 -29.17 1.40 2.61
CA THR A 22 -27.97 1.58 1.80
C THR A 22 -27.63 3.05 1.65
N ILE A 23 -28.58 3.95 1.37
CA ILE A 23 -28.27 5.39 1.20
C ILE A 23 -27.78 6.06 2.49
N PHE A 24 -28.34 5.70 3.65
CA PHE A 24 -28.18 6.48 4.89
C PHE A 24 -27.38 5.80 6.00
N ALA A 25 -27.07 4.50 5.89
CA ALA A 25 -26.20 3.87 6.87
C ALA A 25 -24.73 4.17 6.55
N GLU A 26 -24.08 4.86 7.49
CA GLU A 26 -22.64 5.09 7.50
C GLU A 26 -21.89 3.75 7.56
N GLY A 27 -20.77 3.62 6.87
CA GLY A 27 -19.95 2.40 6.83
C GLY A 27 -20.32 1.38 5.75
N LEU A 28 -21.46 1.52 5.04
CA LEU A 28 -21.83 0.56 3.99
C LEU A 28 -21.09 0.78 2.67
N TRP A 29 -20.54 1.97 2.45
CA TRP A 29 -19.86 2.36 1.21
C TRP A 29 -18.42 2.78 1.42
N GLU A 30 -17.98 2.89 2.67
CA GLU A 30 -16.59 3.10 3.00
C GLU A 30 -15.82 1.87 2.52
N ASP A 31 -15.15 2.03 1.38
CA ASP A 31 -14.07 1.15 0.99
C ASP A 31 -13.15 1.06 2.21
N GLU A 32 -12.97 -0.16 2.74
CA GLU A 32 -12.00 -0.37 3.80
C GLU A 32 -10.63 -0.03 3.19
N TYR A 33 -10.22 1.21 3.40
CA TYR A 33 -8.95 1.71 2.94
C TYR A 33 -7.92 1.03 3.81
N HIS A 34 -7.50 -0.16 3.38
CA HIS A 34 -6.38 -0.84 3.99
C HIS A 34 -5.16 0.03 3.74
N ASP A 35 -4.80 0.80 4.76
CA ASP A 35 -3.53 1.51 4.80
C ASP A 35 -2.43 0.55 4.37
N ALA A 36 -1.60 1.00 3.44
CA ALA A 36 -0.52 0.15 2.96
C ALA A 36 0.39 -0.19 4.15
N PRO A 37 0.86 -1.44 4.26
CA PRO A 37 1.53 -1.90 5.47
C PRO A 37 2.77 -1.06 5.76
N ALA A 38 3.11 -0.87 7.04
CA ALA A 38 4.36 -0.21 7.39
C ALA A 38 5.57 -0.95 6.78
N ILE A 39 6.54 -0.20 6.25
CA ILE A 39 7.74 -0.76 5.61
C ILE A 39 9.00 -0.23 6.27
N ALA A 40 10.10 -0.98 6.16
CA ALA A 40 11.41 -0.50 6.57
C ALA A 40 11.98 0.48 5.54
N ALA A 41 12.69 1.51 5.99
CA ALA A 41 13.48 2.38 5.13
C ALA A 41 14.43 1.59 4.22
N GLY A 42 14.48 1.96 2.94
CA GLY A 42 15.31 1.30 1.92
C GLY A 42 14.72 0.01 1.34
N THR A 43 13.51 -0.39 1.73
CA THR A 43 12.79 -1.52 1.12
C THR A 43 12.46 -1.23 -0.34
N PHE A 44 12.79 -2.15 -1.25
CA PHE A 44 12.44 -2.00 -2.66
C PHE A 44 10.96 -2.29 -2.91
N PRO A 45 10.31 -1.54 -3.82
CA PRO A 45 8.90 -1.76 -4.16
C PRO A 45 8.73 -3.14 -4.84
N PRO A 46 7.82 -4.00 -4.34
CA PRO A 46 7.54 -5.29 -4.97
C PRO A 46 6.58 -5.17 -6.17
N HIS A 47 5.91 -4.02 -6.31
CA HIS A 47 4.98 -3.73 -7.40
C HIS A 47 5.69 -3.02 -8.58
N ARG A 48 5.09 -3.13 -9.78
CA ARG A 48 5.58 -2.54 -11.03
C ARG A 48 4.48 -1.79 -11.82
N ASP A 49 3.52 -1.25 -11.11
CA ASP A 49 2.32 -0.61 -11.67
C ASP A 49 2.39 0.93 -11.64
N GLY A 50 3.59 1.49 -11.53
CA GLY A 50 3.84 2.92 -11.47
C GLY A 50 3.99 3.44 -10.04
N ARG A 51 3.47 2.74 -9.02
CA ARG A 51 3.66 3.13 -7.61
C ARG A 51 5.12 3.03 -7.15
N GLU A 52 5.95 2.27 -7.85
CA GLU A 52 7.40 2.21 -7.61
C GLU A 52 8.14 3.51 -7.95
N LYS A 53 7.47 4.46 -8.62
CA LYS A 53 8.05 5.73 -9.08
C LYS A 53 7.70 6.91 -8.18
N ILE A 54 6.87 6.73 -7.15
CA ILE A 54 6.46 7.77 -6.21
C ILE A 54 7.08 7.56 -4.82
N ALA A 55 7.01 8.56 -3.96
CA ALA A 55 7.54 8.45 -2.60
C ALA A 55 6.72 7.42 -1.79
N CYS A 56 7.39 6.43 -1.16
CA CYS A 56 6.72 5.36 -0.42
C CYS A 56 5.83 5.88 0.71
N ALA A 57 6.21 7.00 1.33
CA ALA A 57 5.46 7.67 2.40
C ALA A 57 4.08 8.21 1.98
N SER A 58 3.77 8.20 0.68
CA SER A 58 2.44 8.57 0.18
C SER A 58 1.37 7.51 0.49
N CYS A 59 1.77 6.26 0.71
CA CYS A 59 0.84 5.17 1.05
C CYS A 59 1.30 4.36 2.27
N HIS A 60 2.60 4.27 2.54
CA HIS A 60 3.17 3.46 3.62
C HIS A 60 3.71 4.31 4.76
N VAL A 61 3.60 3.82 5.99
CA VAL A 61 4.42 4.31 7.10
C VAL A 61 5.85 3.77 6.94
N VAL A 62 6.85 4.64 6.79
CA VAL A 62 8.26 4.26 6.63
C VAL A 62 8.97 4.30 7.98
N LEU A 63 9.30 3.12 8.52
CA LEU A 63 10.00 2.97 9.79
C LEU A 63 11.49 3.28 9.62
N ALA A 64 12.06 3.98 10.60
CA ALA A 64 13.48 4.33 10.61
C ALA A 64 14.38 3.07 10.64
N GLN A 65 15.54 3.18 10.00
CA GLN A 65 16.51 2.10 9.86
C GLN A 65 17.05 1.71 11.25
N GLY A 66 16.62 0.56 11.76
CA GLY A 66 17.02 0.08 13.09
C GLY A 66 15.91 -0.58 13.92
N THR A 67 14.64 -0.46 13.52
CA THR A 67 13.58 -1.27 14.13
C THR A 67 13.53 -2.63 13.43
N PRO A 68 13.85 -3.74 14.11
CA PRO A 68 13.63 -5.06 13.55
C PRO A 68 12.13 -5.23 13.34
N HIS A 69 11.71 -5.19 12.07
CA HIS A 69 10.38 -5.64 11.71
C HIS A 69 10.36 -7.14 11.99
N THR A 70 9.48 -7.58 12.88
CA THR A 70 9.11 -8.99 13.04
C THR A 70 8.31 -9.43 11.81
N GLY A 71 8.92 -9.31 10.64
CA GLY A 71 8.44 -9.88 9.39
C GLY A 71 8.74 -11.37 9.41
N SER A 72 7.71 -12.14 9.05
CA SER A 72 7.69 -13.60 8.86
C SER A 72 9.07 -14.26 8.65
N PRO A 73 9.36 -15.41 9.31
CA PRO A 73 10.62 -16.17 9.13
C PRO A 73 10.84 -16.70 7.71
N ASN A 74 9.90 -16.44 6.79
CA ASN A 74 10.00 -16.75 5.36
C ASN A 74 10.36 -15.52 4.49
N ALA A 75 10.83 -14.42 5.09
CA ALA A 75 11.32 -13.26 4.36
C ALA A 75 12.70 -13.57 3.74
N THR A 76 12.69 -14.29 2.61
CA THR A 76 13.80 -14.30 1.64
C THR A 76 13.86 -12.95 0.91
N GLY A 77 13.79 -11.86 1.67
CA GLY A 77 13.83 -10.49 1.16
C GLY A 77 15.17 -10.24 0.47
N PRO A 78 15.21 -9.46 -0.62
CA PRO A 78 16.46 -9.06 -1.26
C PRO A 78 17.39 -8.44 -0.21
N LEU A 79 18.68 -8.82 -0.25
CA LEU A 79 19.67 -8.25 0.66
C LEU A 79 19.66 -6.72 0.55
N PRO A 80 19.85 -6.00 1.67
CA PRO A 80 19.98 -4.56 1.63
C PRO A 80 21.12 -4.15 0.67
N PRO A 81 20.97 -3.03 -0.05
CA PRO A 81 22.00 -2.57 -0.97
C PRO A 81 23.32 -2.33 -0.21
N PRO A 82 24.47 -2.69 -0.83
CA PRO A 82 25.75 -2.61 -0.15
C PRO A 82 26.12 -1.15 0.16
N PRO A 83 26.87 -0.90 1.25
CA PRO A 83 27.52 0.39 1.44
C PRO A 83 28.48 0.70 0.29
N ILE A 84 28.57 1.96 -0.11
CA ILE A 84 29.44 2.39 -1.20
C ILE A 84 30.36 3.53 -0.77
N LEU A 85 31.49 3.65 -1.44
CA LEU A 85 32.37 4.80 -1.31
C LEU A 85 31.75 6.05 -1.95
N PRO A 86 32.14 7.26 -1.50
CA PRO A 86 31.77 8.50 -2.18
C PRO A 86 32.19 8.44 -3.66
N ASN A 87 31.31 8.90 -4.55
CA ASN A 87 31.53 8.93 -6.00
C ASN A 87 31.72 7.55 -6.67
N ALA A 88 31.29 6.45 -6.04
CA ALA A 88 31.29 5.15 -6.69
C ALA A 88 30.45 5.20 -7.98
N PRO A 89 30.96 4.65 -9.11
CA PRO A 89 30.22 4.64 -10.37
C PRO A 89 28.97 3.76 -10.23
N ALA A 90 27.86 4.19 -10.84
CA ALA A 90 26.64 3.39 -10.87
C ALA A 90 26.77 2.24 -11.89
N PRO A 91 26.70 0.96 -11.47
CA PRO A 91 26.73 -0.18 -12.40
C PRO A 91 25.36 -0.47 -13.03
N HIS A 92 24.32 0.25 -12.61
CA HIS A 92 22.94 0.05 -13.04
C HIS A 92 22.67 0.81 -14.36
N VAL A 93 21.71 0.30 -15.15
CA VAL A 93 21.26 0.92 -16.41
C VAL A 93 19.73 0.97 -16.52
N ASP A 94 19.03 0.79 -15.41
CA ASP A 94 17.57 0.66 -15.32
C ASP A 94 16.85 1.92 -14.81
N GLY A 95 17.52 3.07 -14.90
CA GLY A 95 17.05 4.36 -14.42
C GLY A 95 17.56 4.70 -13.02
N ARG A 96 18.05 3.73 -12.24
CA ARG A 96 18.63 3.96 -10.90
C ARG A 96 19.95 4.73 -10.95
N GLU A 97 20.67 4.67 -12.06
CA GLU A 97 21.85 5.49 -12.32
C GLU A 97 21.58 7.00 -12.33
N LYS A 98 20.31 7.41 -12.47
CA LYS A 98 19.88 8.81 -12.46
C LYS A 98 19.43 9.29 -11.07
N MET A 99 19.36 8.38 -10.09
CA MET A 99 18.90 8.69 -8.74
C MET A 99 20.08 9.10 -7.84
N ALA A 100 19.79 9.87 -6.78
CA ALA A 100 20.80 10.15 -5.76
C ALA A 100 21.15 8.85 -5.00
N CYS A 101 22.45 8.48 -4.97
CA CYS A 101 22.89 7.20 -4.40
C CYS A 101 22.46 7.02 -2.94
N LYS A 102 22.41 8.11 -2.17
CA LYS A 102 21.97 8.14 -0.76
C LYS A 102 20.51 7.73 -0.54
N ASN A 103 19.71 7.63 -1.60
CA ASN A 103 18.32 7.18 -1.50
C ASN A 103 18.23 5.67 -1.20
N CYS A 104 19.24 4.91 -1.59
CA CYS A 104 19.27 3.45 -1.39
C CYS A 104 20.54 2.98 -0.66
N HIS A 105 21.70 3.58 -0.93
CA HIS A 105 22.98 3.15 -0.37
C HIS A 105 23.43 4.00 0.81
N VAL A 106 24.05 3.36 1.80
CA VAL A 106 24.86 4.04 2.81
C VAL A 106 26.16 4.49 2.17
N ILE A 107 26.43 5.80 2.19
CA ILE A 107 27.71 6.35 1.72
C ILE A 107 28.71 6.31 2.86
N LEU A 108 29.76 5.51 2.71
CA LEU A 108 30.85 5.43 3.68
C LEU A 108 31.59 6.77 3.71
N LYS A 109 31.97 7.21 4.91
CA LYS A 109 32.93 8.33 5.04
C LYS A 109 34.32 7.84 4.63
N PRO A 110 35.15 8.70 4.00
CA PRO A 110 36.55 8.37 3.75
C PRO A 110 37.32 8.14 5.05
#